data_AF-A0AAX0K5N9-F1
#
_entry.id   AF-A0AAX0K5N9-F1
#
_cell.length_a   1.000
_cell.length_b   1.000
_cell.length_c   1.000
_cell.angle_alpha   90.00
_cell.angle_beta   90.00
_cell.angle_gamma   90.00
#
_symmetry.space_group_name_H-M   'P 1'
#
loop_
_entity.id
_entity.type
_entity.pdbx_description
1 polymer ?
#
loop_
_entity_poly.entity_id
_entity_poly.type
_entity_poly.pdbx_seq_one_letter_code
_entity_poly.pdbx_strand_id
1 'polypeptide(L)' 'MTTIKITTAFLTLGQFLKEAGLIDSGGAAKWYLGEHPVTVNGSAEDRRGRKLYPDDQIKVADQTYVIVSA' A
#
# COMPACT_ATOMS: atom_id res chain seq x y z
N MET A 1 -6.56 -10.14 7.37
CA MET A 1 -6.02 -8.85 7.83
C MET A 1 -4.53 -9.04 8.04
N THR A 2 -3.71 -8.38 7.24
CA THR A 2 -2.25 -8.56 7.23
C THR A 2 -1.59 -7.28 7.70
N THR A 3 -0.56 -7.35 8.54
CA THR A 3 0.14 -6.17 9.05
C THR A 3 1.48 -5.99 8.35
N ILE A 4 1.75 -4.78 7.84
CA ILE A 4 3.04 -4.39 7.27
C ILE A 4 3.76 -3.54 8.31
N LYS A 5 4.92 -4.03 8.77
CA LYS A 5 5.76 -3.34 9.74
C LYS A 5 6.69 -2.35 9.04
N ILE A 6 6.71 -1.10 9.50
CA ILE A 6 7.61 -0.07 9.00
C ILE A 6 8.49 0.45 10.14
N THR A 7 9.78 0.64 9.87
CA THR A 7 10.74 1.26 10.80
C THR A 7 10.94 2.75 10.51
N THR A 8 10.46 3.21 9.36
CA THR A 8 10.50 4.61 8.92
C THR A 8 9.27 5.37 9.38
N ALA A 9 9.33 6.70 9.35
CA ALA A 9 8.18 7.55 9.71
C ALA A 9 6.95 7.36 8.79
N PHE A 10 7.18 6.92 7.55
CA PHE A 10 6.12 6.60 6.58
C PHE A 10 6.66 5.61 5.53
N LEU A 11 5.74 4.99 4.80
CA LEU A 11 5.99 4.19 3.61
C LEU A 11 5.20 4.78 2.44
N THR A 12 5.66 4.64 1.20
CA THR A 12 4.85 5.05 0.05
C THR A 12 3.96 3.89 -0.43
N LEU A 13 2.82 4.19 -1.06
CA LEU A 13 1.93 3.17 -1.62
C LEU A 13 2.65 2.23 -2.58
N GLY A 14 3.54 2.76 -3.43
CA GLY A 14 4.35 1.92 -4.32
C GLY A 14 5.32 1.00 -3.58
N GLN A 15 5.93 1.45 -2.49
CA GLN A 15 6.76 0.59 -1.64
C GLN A 15 5.92 -0.45 -0.91
N PHE A 16 4.76 -0.05 -0.36
CA PHE A 16 3.81 -0.98 0.24
C PHE A 16 3.44 -2.11 -0.72
N LEU A 17 3.10 -1.80 -1.98
CA LEU A 17 2.74 -2.84 -2.96
C LEU A 17 3.88 -3.85 -3.15
N LYS A 18 5.13 -3.38 -3.12
CA LYS A 18 6.31 -4.25 -3.23
C LYS A 18 6.50 -5.10 -1.96
N GLU A 19 6.44 -4.48 -0.78
CA GLU A 19 6.59 -5.17 0.51
C GLU A 19 5.45 -6.18 0.76
N ALA A 20 4.25 -5.89 0.26
CA ALA A 20 3.10 -6.79 0.30
C ALA A 20 3.20 -7.93 -0.73
N GLY A 21 4.22 -7.94 -1.60
CA GLY A 21 4.41 -8.95 -2.64
C GLY A 21 3.40 -8.85 -3.79
N LEU A 22 2.74 -7.69 -3.95
CA LEU A 22 1.75 -7.45 -5.01
C LEU A 22 2.41 -7.07 -6.34
N ILE A 23 3.63 -6.54 -6.28
CA ILE A 23 4.44 -6.17 -7.46
C ILE A 23 5.90 -6.56 -7.26
N ASP A 24 6.58 -6.88 -8.36
CA ASP A 24 8.00 -7.25 -8.34
C ASP A 24 8.95 -6.04 -8.40
N SER A 25 8.49 -4.90 -8.91
CA SER A 25 9.32 -3.70 -9.07
C SER A 25 8.53 -2.40 -8.87
N GLY A 26 9.21 -1.33 -8.46
CA GLY A 26 8.58 -0.01 -8.29
C GLY A 26 8.01 0.58 -9.59
N GLY A 27 8.48 0.12 -10.75
CA GLY A 27 7.92 0.50 -12.06
C GLY A 27 6.52 -0.08 -12.29
N ALA A 28 6.26 -1.29 -11.78
CA ALA A 28 4.97 -1.98 -11.91
C ALA A 28 3.85 -1.32 -11.09
N ALA A 29 4.18 -0.52 -10.06
CA ALA A 29 3.18 0.15 -9.21
C ALA A 29 2.18 1.00 -10.00
N LYS A 30 2.61 1.66 -11.08
CA LYS A 30 1.70 2.48 -11.91
C LYS A 30 0.64 1.63 -12.60
N TRP A 31 1.05 0.51 -13.17
CA TRP A 31 0.14 -0.42 -13.87
C TRP A 31 -0.79 -1.09 -12.87
N TYR A 32 -0.24 -1.58 -11.75
CA TYR A 32 -1.01 -2.22 -10.70
C TYR A 32 -2.12 -1.32 -10.16
N LEU A 33 -1.83 -0.04 -9.87
CA LEU A 33 -2.83 0.91 -9.37
C LEU A 33 -3.87 1.33 -10.43
N GLY A 34 -3.55 1.17 -11.71
CA GLY A 34 -4.50 1.41 -12.80
C GLY A 34 -5.44 0.23 -13.06
N GLU A 35 -4.99 -0.99 -12.80
CA GLU A 35 -5.76 -2.22 -13.02
C GLU A 35 -6.52 -2.69 -11.78
N HIS A 36 -5.94 -2.46 -10.59
CA HIS A 36 -6.50 -2.91 -9.32
C HIS A 36 -7.00 -1.73 -8.48
N PRO A 37 -8.28 -1.73 -8.05
CA PRO A 37 -8.80 -0.70 -7.17
C PRO A 37 -8.16 -0.84 -5.79
N VAL A 38 -7.45 0.20 -5.39
CA VAL A 38 -6.84 0.34 -4.06
C VAL A 38 -7.55 1.45 -3.30
N THR A 39 -7.85 1.18 -2.03
CA THR A 39 -8.39 2.20 -1.12
C THR A 39 -7.49 2.32 0.09
N VAL A 40 -7.26 3.56 0.53
CA VAL A 40 -6.54 3.89 1.76
C VAL A 40 -7.52 4.60 2.67
N ASN A 41 -7.77 4.05 3.87
CA ASN A 41 -8.75 4.54 4.84
C ASN A 41 -10.14 4.79 4.22
N GLY A 42 -10.56 3.91 3.29
CA GLY A 42 -11.84 4.00 2.60
C GLY A 42 -11.89 4.97 1.41
N SER A 43 -10.81 5.69 1.11
CA SER A 43 -10.71 6.57 -0.06
C SER A 43 -9.92 5.89 -1.18
N ALA A 44 -10.44 5.92 -2.41
CA ALA A 44 -9.72 5.40 -3.59
C ALA A 44 -8.41 6.16 -3.79
N GLU A 45 -7.32 5.43 -4.01
CA GLU A 45 -5.99 6.01 -4.18
C GLU A 45 -5.19 5.23 -5.22
N ASP A 46 -4.75 5.95 -6.24
CA ASP A 46 -4.00 5.43 -7.39
C ASP A 46 -2.59 6.07 -7.50
N ARG A 47 -2.26 7.00 -6.61
CA ARG A 47 -0.95 7.66 -6.60
C ARG A 47 0.05 6.79 -5.87
N ARG A 48 0.96 6.18 -6.62
CA ARG A 48 2.12 5.42 -6.07
C ARG A 48 2.94 6.19 -5.02
N GLY A 49 2.94 7.53 -5.10
CA GLY A 49 3.66 8.42 -4.19
C GLY A 49 2.88 8.80 -2.92
N ARG A 50 1.66 8.29 -2.73
CA ARG A 50 0.89 8.49 -1.50
C ARG A 50 1.70 7.98 -0.32
N LYS A 51 1.85 8.80 0.71
CA LYS A 51 2.46 8.42 1.99
C LYS A 51 1.43 7.69 2.84
N LEU A 52 1.87 6.60 3.44
CA LEU A 52 1.16 5.74 4.36
C LEU A 52 1.88 5.80 5.70
N TYR A 53 1.11 6.02 6.75
CA TYR A 53 1.59 6.16 8.13
C TYR A 53 1.13 4.96 8.95
N PRO A 54 1.73 4.72 10.14
CA PRO A 54 1.20 3.75 11.09
C PRO A 54 -0.31 4.00 11.33
N ASP A 55 -1.05 2.91 11.50
CA ASP A 55 -2.51 2.85 11.60
C ASP A 55 -3.29 3.11 10.31
N ASP A 56 -2.62 3.44 9.18
CA ASP A 56 -3.29 3.48 7.89
C ASP A 56 -3.74 2.07 7.46
N GLN A 57 -4.99 1.99 7.01
CA GLN A 57 -5.60 0.78 6.48
C GLN A 57 -5.65 0.85 4.95
N ILE A 58 -5.05 -0.13 4.30
CA ILE A 58 -5.05 -0.26 2.84
C ILE A 58 -5.87 -1.49 2.47
N LYS A 59 -6.84 -1.32 1.58
CA LYS A 59 -7.62 -2.42 1.03
C LYS A 59 -7.36 -2.53 -0.46
N VAL A 60 -6.94 -3.72 -0.88
CA VAL A 60 -6.60 -4.08 -2.25
C VAL A 60 -7.39 -5.33 -2.59
N ALA A 61 -8.27 -5.26 -3.58
CA ALA A 61 -9.22 -6.33 -3.88
C ALA A 61 -9.93 -6.84 -2.59
N ASP A 62 -9.75 -8.12 -2.25
CA ASP A 62 -10.35 -8.76 -1.07
C ASP A 62 -9.41 -8.82 0.15
N GLN A 63 -8.22 -8.22 0.06
CA GLN A 63 -7.25 -8.20 1.14
C GLN A 63 -7.18 -6.83 1.82
N THR A 64 -7.07 -6.86 3.15
CA THR A 64 -6.90 -5.67 3.99
C THR A 64 -5.58 -5.73 4.71
N TYR A 65 -4.83 -4.66 4.58
CA TYR A 65 -3.52 -4.42 5.15
C TYR A 65 -3.59 -3.26 6.13
N VAL A 66 -2.79 -3.35 7.20
CA VAL A 66 -2.62 -2.24 8.14
C VAL A 66 -1.14 -1.98 8.31
N ILE A 67 -0.76 -0.70 8.23
CA ILE A 67 0.61 -0.28 8.52
C ILE A 67 0.77 -0.20 10.02
N VAL A 68 1.81 -0.84 10.55
CA VAL A 68 2.16 -0.77 11.96
C VAL A 68 3.61 -0.31 12.09
N SER A 69 3.90 0.55 13.06
CA SER A 69 5.28 0.84 13.41
C SER A 69 5.91 -0.39 14.06
N ALA A 70 7.08 -0.81 13.57
CA ALA A 70 7.84 -1.93 14.13
C ALA A 70 8.46 -1.61 15.48
#